data_AF-A0A420QWK0-F1
#
_entry.id   AF-A0A420QWK0-F1
#
_cell.length_a   1.000
_cell.length_b   1.000
_cell.length_c   1.000
_cell.angle_alpha   90.00
_cell.angle_beta   90.00
_cell.angle_gamma   90.00
#
_symmetry.space_group_name_H-M   'P 1'
#
loop_
_entity.id
_entity.type
_entity.pdbx_description
1 polymer ?
#
loop_
_entity_poly.entity_id
_entity_poly.type
_entity_poly.pdbx_seq_one_letter_code
_entity_poly.pdbx_strand_id
1 'polypeptide(L)'
;MPPTHAQQGVMFRTKTNKGNPFSIIKVRFDEKPERIPPGAHCVYDRYGDNVPFTCGQRYLLGDKTKEIWSDDQVRFAEKYDDIDWDGLVPYGPFPDGKWKLKILGYKAKLDDVVAGELHLMEIELSTPKAGSEKVYQDVTEYLREHDVLLCDPQASKTLRLFHDMGYINDGDTWIEEL
;
A
#
# COMPACT_ATOMS: atom_id res chain seq x y z
N MET A 1 -2.46 17.28 9.30
CA MET A 1 -1.97 16.13 10.08
C MET A 1 -1.98 14.92 9.17
N PRO A 2 -1.01 13.99 9.26
CA PRO A 2 -1.12 12.73 8.54
C PRO A 2 -2.44 12.09 8.97
N PRO A 3 -3.13 11.38 8.07
CA PRO A 3 -4.25 10.58 8.51
C PRO A 3 -3.73 9.52 9.49
N THR A 4 -4.21 9.56 10.73
CA THR A 4 -3.85 8.64 11.83
C THR A 4 -3.90 7.18 11.40
N HIS A 5 -4.88 6.83 10.56
CA HIS A 5 -5.03 5.49 10.00
C HIS A 5 -3.79 4.94 9.30
N ALA A 6 -2.99 5.79 8.64
CA ALA A 6 -1.83 5.32 7.89
C ALA A 6 -0.73 4.78 8.82
N GLN A 7 -0.61 5.35 10.02
CA GLN A 7 0.29 4.88 11.07
C GLN A 7 -0.24 3.63 11.77
N GLN A 8 -1.57 3.49 11.86
CA GLN A 8 -2.22 2.30 12.42
C GLN A 8 -2.25 1.09 11.46
N GLY A 9 -1.58 1.19 10.31
CA GLY A 9 -1.56 0.10 9.31
C GLY A 9 -2.85 -0.02 8.51
N VAL A 10 -3.77 0.94 8.61
CA VAL A 10 -5.03 0.98 7.85
C VAL A 10 -4.92 1.97 6.69
N MET A 11 -5.52 1.65 5.55
CA MET A 11 -5.43 2.49 4.36
C MET A 11 -6.75 2.54 3.63
N PHE A 12 -7.25 3.77 3.46
CA PHE A 12 -8.48 4.11 2.77
C PHE A 12 -8.16 4.65 1.39
N ARG A 13 -8.72 4.04 0.33
CA ARG A 13 -8.52 4.50 -1.05
C ARG A 13 -9.78 4.37 -1.89
N THR A 14 -10.00 5.37 -2.75
CA THR A 14 -10.90 5.27 -3.90
C THR A 14 -10.10 5.15 -5.18
N LYS A 15 -10.56 4.33 -6.13
CA LYS A 15 -9.91 4.12 -7.43
C LYS A 15 -10.95 3.98 -8.53
N THR A 16 -10.53 4.26 -9.76
CA THR A 16 -11.30 3.95 -10.96
C THR A 16 -10.52 2.96 -11.82
N ASN A 17 -11.14 1.84 -12.18
CA ASN A 17 -10.55 0.84 -13.07
C ASN A 17 -11.49 0.57 -14.23
N LYS A 18 -11.04 0.84 -15.46
CA LYS A 18 -11.83 0.71 -16.70
C LYS A 18 -13.21 1.38 -16.58
N GLY A 19 -13.24 2.62 -16.07
CA GLY A 19 -14.47 3.39 -15.88
C GLY A 19 -15.32 3.01 -14.66
N ASN A 20 -14.96 1.95 -13.93
CA ASN A 20 -15.72 1.54 -12.74
C ASN A 20 -15.06 2.08 -11.47
N PRO A 21 -15.71 3.00 -10.74
CA PRO A 21 -15.22 3.47 -9.45
C PRO A 21 -15.41 2.41 -8.37
N PHE A 22 -14.47 2.36 -7.42
CA PHE A 22 -14.51 1.45 -6.29
C PHE A 22 -13.69 2.00 -5.14
N SER A 23 -14.07 1.64 -3.92
CA SER A 23 -13.29 1.90 -2.73
C SER A 23 -12.57 0.63 -2.27
N ILE A 24 -11.47 0.82 -1.54
CA ILE A 24 -10.70 -0.23 -0.92
C ILE A 24 -10.29 0.24 0.47
N ILE A 25 -10.52 -0.61 1.46
CA ILE A 25 -9.86 -0.53 2.77
C ILE A 25 -8.82 -1.63 2.80
N LYS A 26 -7.59 -1.30 3.19
CA LYS A 26 -6.55 -2.28 3.50
C LYS A 26 -6.17 -2.20 4.96
N VAL A 27 -5.92 -3.34 5.58
CA VAL A 27 -5.38 -3.46 6.93
C VAL A 27 -4.11 -4.29 6.85
N ARG A 28 -3.04 -3.76 7.44
CA ARG A 28 -1.74 -4.40 7.57
C ARG A 28 -1.66 -5.10 8.93
N PHE A 29 -1.01 -6.24 8.95
CA PHE A 29 -0.69 -7.03 10.12
C PHE A 29 0.79 -7.40 10.09
N ASP A 30 1.44 -7.39 11.25
CA ASP A 30 2.82 -7.88 11.37
C ASP A 30 2.88 -9.39 11.12
N GLU A 31 1.88 -10.11 11.63
CA GLU A 31 1.69 -11.54 11.38
C GLU A 31 0.32 -11.83 10.78
N LYS A 32 0.24 -12.94 10.03
CA LYS A 32 -1.03 -13.36 9.44
C LYS A 32 -2.06 -13.67 10.55
N PRO A 33 -3.23 -13.01 10.58
CA PRO A 33 -4.25 -13.30 11.58
C PRO A 33 -4.84 -14.70 11.39
N GLU A 34 -5.26 -15.33 12.49
CA GLU A 34 -5.86 -16.68 12.48
C GLU A 34 -7.07 -16.79 11.54
N ARG A 35 -7.89 -15.73 11.50
CA ARG A 35 -9.09 -15.66 10.68
C ARG A 35 -9.03 -14.49 9.70
N ILE A 36 -8.93 -14.83 8.42
CA ILE A 36 -9.05 -13.89 7.32
C ILE A 36 -10.53 -13.47 7.17
N PRO A 37 -10.83 -12.17 7.02
CA PRO A 37 -12.18 -11.70 6.76
C PRO A 37 -12.77 -12.27 5.47
N PRO A 38 -14.04 -12.70 5.46
CA PRO A 38 -14.69 -13.19 4.26
C PRO A 38 -14.67 -12.12 3.15
N GLY A 39 -14.28 -12.52 1.95
CA GLY A 39 -14.22 -11.60 0.80
C GLY A 39 -13.01 -10.65 0.79
N ALA A 40 -12.13 -10.68 1.80
CA ALA A 40 -10.88 -9.95 1.76
C ALA A 40 -9.85 -10.65 0.85
N HIS A 41 -9.10 -9.85 0.10
CA HIS A 41 -7.95 -10.31 -0.67
C HIS A 41 -6.68 -10.02 0.12
N CYS A 42 -5.93 -11.04 0.50
CA CYS A 42 -4.73 -10.89 1.32
C CYS A 42 -3.45 -11.31 0.61
N VAL A 43 -2.36 -10.60 0.90
CA VAL A 43 -1.02 -10.81 0.34
C VAL A 43 0.03 -10.60 1.42
N TYR A 44 1.22 -11.14 1.20
CA TYR A 44 2.42 -10.65 1.87
C TYR A 44 2.99 -9.54 1.00
N ASP A 45 2.96 -8.31 1.50
CA ASP A 45 3.71 -7.21 0.88
C ASP A 45 5.18 -7.33 1.33
N ARG A 46 6.12 -6.79 0.56
CA ARG A 46 7.54 -6.73 0.95
C ARG A 46 8.11 -5.36 0.64
N TYR A 47 8.77 -4.78 1.63
CA TYR A 47 9.51 -3.53 1.55
C TYR A 47 10.85 -3.74 2.27
N GLY A 48 11.93 -3.98 1.52
CA GLY A 48 13.21 -4.33 2.13
C GLY A 48 13.12 -5.68 2.86
N ASP A 49 13.52 -5.67 4.12
CA ASP A 49 13.42 -6.82 5.02
C ASP A 49 12.06 -6.90 5.75
N ASN A 50 11.22 -5.86 5.64
CA ASN A 50 9.88 -5.87 6.21
C ASN A 50 8.89 -6.60 5.27
N VAL A 51 8.24 -7.66 5.77
CA VAL A 51 7.33 -8.52 4.99
C VAL A 51 5.94 -8.62 5.64
N PRO A 52 5.18 -7.52 5.72
CA PRO A 52 3.92 -7.53 6.43
C PRO A 52 2.82 -8.29 5.67
N PHE A 53 1.82 -8.78 6.39
CA PHE A 53 0.64 -9.37 5.82
C PHE A 53 -0.46 -8.33 5.66
N THR A 54 -0.94 -8.10 4.44
CA THR A 54 -1.97 -7.08 4.17
C THR A 54 -3.22 -7.73 3.61
N CYS A 55 -4.37 -7.43 4.19
CA CYS A 55 -5.68 -7.79 3.65
C CYS A 55 -6.41 -6.55 3.13
N GLY A 56 -7.11 -6.67 2.01
CA GLY A 56 -7.90 -5.59 1.45
C GLY A 56 -9.31 -6.01 1.08
N GLN A 57 -10.30 -5.17 1.40
CA GLN A 57 -11.69 -5.35 1.01
C GLN A 57 -12.13 -4.28 0.04
N ARG A 58 -12.69 -4.72 -1.09
CA ARG A 58 -13.12 -3.87 -2.20
C ARG A 58 -14.64 -3.74 -2.21
N TYR A 59 -15.11 -2.52 -2.47
CA TYR A 59 -16.53 -2.23 -2.70
C TYR A 59 -16.69 -1.44 -4.02
N LEU A 60 -17.59 -1.90 -4.89
CA LEU A 60 -17.90 -1.19 -6.13
C LEU A 60 -18.81 -0.01 -5.83
N LEU A 61 -18.40 1.18 -6.26
CA LEU A 61 -19.23 2.38 -6.11
C LEU A 61 -20.21 2.42 -7.27
N GLY A 62 -21.50 2.39 -6.97
CA GLY A 62 -22.54 2.52 -7.97
C GLY A 62 -22.96 3.99 -8.14
N ASP A 63 -23.59 4.32 -9.26
CA ASP A 63 -24.08 5.68 -9.54
C ASP A 63 -25.11 6.19 -8.51
N LYS A 64 -25.67 5.29 -7.69
CA LYS A 64 -26.70 5.57 -6.68
C LYS A 64 -26.19 5.58 -5.24
N THR A 65 -24.97 5.11 -4.98
CA THR A 65 -24.43 5.01 -3.62
C THR A 65 -23.75 6.32 -3.27
N LYS A 66 -24.29 7.05 -2.28
CA LYS A 66 -23.64 8.24 -1.72
C LYS A 66 -22.48 7.88 -0.78
N GLU A 67 -22.47 6.66 -0.27
CA GLU A 67 -21.48 6.15 0.68
C GLU A 67 -20.24 5.62 -0.05
N ILE A 68 -19.07 6.06 0.39
CA ILE A 68 -17.77 5.63 -0.16
C ILE A 68 -17.37 4.26 0.41
N TRP A 69 -17.72 4.00 1.67
CA TRP A 69 -17.40 2.76 2.38
C TRP A 69 -18.68 1.96 2.59
N SER A 70 -18.64 0.66 2.32
CA SER A 70 -19.78 -0.21 2.67
C SER A 70 -19.76 -0.60 4.15
N ASP A 71 -20.89 -1.02 4.69
CA ASP A 71 -20.98 -1.59 6.04
C ASP A 71 -19.99 -2.73 6.29
N ASP A 72 -19.75 -3.57 5.28
CA ASP A 72 -18.77 -4.66 5.39
C ASP A 72 -17.34 -4.13 5.49
N GLN A 73 -17.02 -3.07 4.75
CA GLN A 73 -15.72 -2.40 4.81
C GLN A 73 -15.51 -1.72 6.16
N VAL A 74 -16.54 -1.04 6.69
CA VAL A 74 -16.52 -0.42 8.01
C VAL A 74 -16.26 -1.46 9.09
N ARG A 75 -17.07 -2.53 9.12
CA ARG A 75 -16.87 -3.67 10.05
C ARG A 75 -15.50 -4.34 9.90
N PHE A 76 -14.97 -4.39 8.67
CA PHE A 76 -13.64 -4.95 8.42
C PHE A 76 -12.55 -4.09 9.06
N ALA A 77 -12.60 -2.77 8.94
CA ALA A 77 -11.62 -1.87 9.54
C ALA A 77 -11.71 -1.88 11.08
N GLU A 78 -12.92 -1.68 11.60
CA GLU A 78 -13.19 -1.55 13.05
C GLU A 78 -12.91 -2.83 13.83
N LYS A 79 -12.87 -3.98 13.15
CA LYS A 79 -12.48 -5.24 13.78
C LYS A 79 -11.01 -5.24 14.23
N TYR A 80 -10.16 -4.49 13.55
CA TYR A 80 -8.71 -4.54 13.74
C TYR A 80 -8.14 -3.27 14.35
N ASP A 81 -8.90 -2.19 14.40
CA ASP A 81 -8.45 -0.89 14.89
C ASP A 81 -9.63 0.03 15.23
N ASP A 82 -9.39 1.05 16.05
CA ASP A 82 -10.36 2.10 16.34
C ASP A 82 -10.20 3.24 15.31
N ILE A 83 -11.22 3.39 14.44
CA ILE A 83 -11.16 4.27 13.28
C ILE A 83 -11.90 5.57 13.55
N ASP A 84 -11.17 6.69 13.53
CA ASP A 84 -11.76 8.02 13.43
C ASP A 84 -12.24 8.29 11.99
N TRP A 85 -13.46 7.86 11.69
CA TRP A 85 -14.08 8.03 10.36
C TRP A 85 -14.31 9.51 10.01
N ASP A 86 -14.65 10.34 11.00
CA ASP A 86 -14.90 11.77 10.80
C ASP A 86 -13.59 12.55 10.57
N GLY A 87 -12.47 12.03 11.08
CA GLY A 87 -11.11 12.54 10.86
C GLY A 87 -10.50 12.17 9.51
N LEU A 88 -11.19 11.41 8.64
CA LEU A 88 -10.66 11.03 7.33
C LEU A 88 -10.56 12.24 6.38
N VAL A 89 -9.33 12.68 6.10
CA VAL A 89 -9.05 13.76 5.15
C VAL A 89 -8.69 13.19 3.78
N PRO A 90 -9.39 13.57 2.69
CA PRO A 90 -9.03 13.14 1.35
C PRO A 90 -7.71 13.77 0.91
N TYR A 91 -6.88 12.98 0.22
CA TYR A 91 -5.64 13.44 -0.38
C TYR A 91 -5.50 12.89 -1.82
N GLY A 92 -4.93 13.71 -2.71
CA GLY A 92 -4.92 13.47 -4.14
C GLY A 92 -6.23 13.92 -4.84
N PRO A 93 -6.51 13.42 -6.06
CA PRO A 93 -5.74 12.43 -6.79
C PRO A 93 -4.36 12.95 -7.21
N PHE A 94 -3.38 12.05 -7.26
CA PHE A 94 -2.07 12.35 -7.82
C PHE A 94 -1.93 11.68 -9.19
N PRO A 95 -1.31 12.35 -10.18
CA PRO A 95 -0.86 11.68 -11.40
C PRO A 95 0.01 10.48 -11.04
N ASP A 96 -0.29 9.35 -11.67
CA ASP A 96 0.39 8.07 -11.44
C ASP A 96 0.72 7.47 -12.81
N GLY A 97 1.94 7.74 -13.29
CA GLY A 97 2.48 7.16 -14.52
C GLY A 97 2.79 5.69 -14.28
N LYS A 98 2.27 4.80 -15.14
CA LYS A 98 2.44 3.35 -14.97
C LYS A 98 3.00 2.69 -16.21
N TRP A 99 4.11 1.97 -16.05
CA TRP A 99 4.71 1.16 -17.10
C TRP A 99 4.72 -0.32 -16.70
N LYS A 100 4.35 -1.18 -17.63
CA LYS A 100 4.51 -2.63 -17.49
C LYS A 100 5.84 -3.01 -18.10
N LEU A 101 6.66 -3.71 -17.33
CA LEU A 101 8.00 -4.11 -17.74
C LEU A 101 8.29 -5.56 -17.33
N LYS A 102 9.45 -6.05 -17.73
CA LYS A 102 9.96 -7.35 -17.30
C LYS A 102 11.35 -7.20 -16.72
N ILE A 103 11.56 -7.69 -15.50
CA ILE A 103 12.89 -7.80 -14.88
C ILE A 103 13.19 -9.28 -14.73
N LEU A 104 14.30 -9.75 -15.30
CA LEU A 104 14.67 -11.17 -15.30
C LEU A 104 13.53 -12.11 -15.78
N GLY A 105 12.69 -11.62 -16.70
CA GLY A 105 11.52 -12.35 -17.20
C GLY A 105 10.26 -12.27 -16.33
N TYR A 106 10.35 -11.80 -15.08
CA TYR A 106 9.19 -11.57 -14.20
C TYR A 106 8.42 -10.33 -14.63
N LYS A 107 7.09 -10.41 -14.60
CA LYS A 107 6.23 -9.23 -14.84
C LYS A 107 6.38 -8.27 -13.67
N ALA A 108 6.72 -7.03 -13.99
CA ALA A 108 6.84 -5.95 -13.02
C ALA A 108 6.05 -4.72 -13.50
N LYS A 109 5.80 -3.81 -12.58
CA LYS A 109 5.27 -2.47 -12.86
C LYS A 109 6.22 -1.43 -12.31
N LEU A 110 6.42 -0.35 -13.05
CA LEU A 110 6.98 0.88 -12.53
C LEU A 110 5.83 1.88 -12.39
N ASP A 111 5.61 2.35 -11.18
CA ASP A 111 4.73 3.47 -10.86
C ASP A 111 5.61 4.73 -10.66
N ASP A 112 5.19 5.89 -11.16
CA ASP A 112 5.74 7.22 -10.87
C ASP A 112 4.59 8.13 -10.41
N VAL A 113 4.50 8.33 -9.10
CA VAL A 113 3.48 9.18 -8.48
C VAL A 113 4.04 10.58 -8.31
N VAL A 114 3.35 11.57 -8.89
CA VAL A 114 3.74 12.98 -8.82
C VAL A 114 2.88 13.72 -7.80
N ALA A 115 3.49 14.26 -6.76
CA ALA A 115 2.83 15.03 -5.72
C ALA A 115 3.51 16.39 -5.53
N GLY A 116 3.01 17.42 -6.24
CA GLY A 116 3.69 18.71 -6.30
C GLY A 116 5.01 18.59 -7.05
N GLU A 117 6.12 18.92 -6.40
CA GLU A 117 7.48 18.78 -6.96
C GLU A 117 8.10 17.40 -6.69
N LEU A 118 7.41 16.54 -5.92
CA LEU A 118 7.92 15.22 -5.54
C LEU A 118 7.54 14.15 -6.58
N HIS A 119 8.53 13.30 -6.90
CA HIS A 119 8.35 12.07 -7.69
C HIS A 119 8.62 10.84 -6.82
N LEU A 120 7.62 9.99 -6.68
CA LEU A 120 7.69 8.74 -5.93
C LEU A 120 7.61 7.57 -6.89
N MET A 121 8.76 6.96 -7.14
CA MET A 121 8.89 5.81 -8.04
C MET A 121 8.85 4.49 -7.27
N GLU A 122 8.05 3.53 -7.74
CA GLU A 122 7.91 2.21 -7.13
C GLU A 122 8.01 1.12 -8.20
N ILE A 123 8.88 0.12 -7.97
CA ILE A 123 8.93 -1.09 -8.79
C ILE A 123 8.16 -2.20 -8.04
N GLU A 124 7.03 -2.63 -8.59
CA GLU A 124 6.16 -3.66 -8.00
C GLU A 124 6.25 -4.97 -8.78
N LEU A 125 6.50 -6.07 -8.07
CA LEU A 125 6.41 -7.44 -8.58
C LEU A 125 5.45 -8.26 -7.73
N SER A 126 4.73 -9.19 -8.35
CA SER A 126 3.89 -10.16 -7.64
C SER A 126 4.37 -11.57 -7.97
N THR A 127 4.64 -12.36 -6.93
CA THR A 127 5.12 -13.74 -7.06
C THR A 127 4.29 -14.68 -6.19
N PRO A 128 4.32 -15.99 -6.47
CA PRO A 128 3.95 -16.99 -5.47
C PRO A 128 4.80 -16.82 -4.20
N LYS A 129 4.25 -17.20 -3.04
CA LYS A 129 4.99 -17.17 -1.77
C LYS A 129 6.23 -18.08 -1.82
N ALA A 130 6.06 -19.28 -2.36
CA ALA A 130 7.18 -20.20 -2.58
C ALA A 130 8.17 -19.61 -3.59
N GLY A 131 9.43 -19.43 -3.17
CA GLY A 131 10.49 -18.85 -3.99
C GLY A 131 10.53 -17.33 -4.05
N SER A 132 9.62 -16.62 -3.35
CA SER A 132 9.59 -15.15 -3.33
C SER A 132 10.89 -14.52 -2.82
N GLU A 133 11.54 -15.13 -1.82
CA GLU A 133 12.84 -14.69 -1.30
C GLU A 133 13.91 -14.65 -2.39
N LYS A 134 14.03 -15.74 -3.15
CA LYS A 134 14.98 -15.83 -4.25
C LYS A 134 14.70 -14.79 -5.33
N VAL A 135 13.43 -14.62 -5.70
CA VAL A 135 13.07 -13.61 -6.71
C VAL A 135 13.42 -12.20 -6.21
N TYR A 136 13.18 -11.90 -4.94
CA TYR A 136 13.53 -10.61 -4.36
C TYR A 136 15.05 -10.36 -4.40
N GLN A 137 15.86 -11.33 -4.00
CA GLN A 137 17.33 -11.24 -4.03
C GLN A 137 17.85 -11.08 -5.47
N ASP A 138 17.41 -11.93 -6.39
CA ASP A 138 17.83 -11.91 -7.79
C ASP A 138 17.46 -10.57 -8.46
N VAL A 139 16.26 -10.06 -8.21
CA VAL A 139 15.80 -8.76 -8.76
C VAL A 139 16.54 -7.59 -8.13
N THR A 140 16.77 -7.61 -6.82
CA THR A 140 17.49 -6.54 -6.11
C THR A 140 18.93 -6.44 -6.61
N GLU A 141 19.61 -7.57 -6.77
CA GLU A 141 20.96 -7.61 -7.34
C GLU A 141 20.97 -7.09 -8.77
N TYR A 142 20.04 -7.56 -9.61
CA TYR A 142 19.93 -7.09 -11.00
C TYR A 142 19.75 -5.56 -11.09
N LEU A 143 18.90 -4.98 -10.23
CA LEU A 143 18.69 -3.53 -10.19
C LEU A 143 19.98 -2.80 -9.78
N ARG A 144 20.68 -3.31 -8.75
CA ARG A 144 21.94 -2.75 -8.28
C ARG A 144 23.03 -2.80 -9.35
N GLU A 145 23.16 -3.91 -10.07
CA GLU A 145 24.11 -4.08 -11.18
C GLU A 145 23.85 -3.10 -12.35
N HIS A 146 22.64 -2.54 -12.44
CA HIS A 146 22.24 -1.57 -13.46
C HIS A 146 22.08 -0.16 -12.87
N ASP A 147 22.79 0.15 -11.78
CA ASP A 147 22.82 1.47 -11.12
C ASP A 147 21.44 2.00 -10.66
N VAL A 148 20.47 1.09 -10.44
CA VAL A 148 19.18 1.44 -9.84
C VAL A 148 19.29 1.28 -8.33
N LEU A 149 19.39 2.40 -7.63
CA LEU A 149 19.52 2.46 -6.18
C LEU A 149 18.13 2.38 -5.53
N LEU A 150 17.89 1.31 -4.77
CA LEU A 150 16.65 1.15 -4.00
C LEU A 150 16.73 1.98 -2.71
N CYS A 151 15.58 2.50 -2.27
CA CYS A 151 15.51 3.22 -0.99
C CYS A 151 15.91 2.31 0.18
N ASP A 152 16.52 2.90 1.21
CA ASP A 152 16.77 2.26 2.50
C ASP A 152 16.44 3.26 3.63
N PRO A 153 15.41 3.01 4.46
CA PRO A 153 14.48 1.88 4.39
C PRO A 153 13.56 1.96 3.16
N GLN A 154 13.10 0.80 2.69
CA GLN A 154 12.00 0.73 1.72
C GLN A 154 10.66 0.90 2.45
N ALA A 155 9.71 1.61 1.85
CA ALA A 155 8.39 1.84 2.42
C ALA A 155 7.32 1.92 1.34
N SER A 156 6.05 1.71 1.72
CA SER A 156 4.93 1.90 0.79
C SER A 156 4.84 3.35 0.32
N LYS A 157 4.42 3.56 -0.93
CA LYS A 157 4.30 4.91 -1.51
C LYS A 157 3.51 5.94 -0.71
N THR A 158 2.45 5.53 0.01
CA THR A 158 1.66 6.46 0.84
C THR A 158 2.45 6.91 2.07
N LEU A 159 3.13 5.99 2.76
CA LEU A 159 3.96 6.34 3.91
C LEU A 159 5.10 7.26 3.50
N ARG A 160 5.78 6.93 2.39
CA ARG A 160 6.86 7.76 1.87
C ARG A 160 6.38 9.15 1.45
N LEU A 161 5.24 9.23 0.77
CA LEU A 161 4.63 10.52 0.43
C LEU A 161 4.36 11.37 1.67
N PHE A 162 3.75 10.80 2.71
CA PHE A 162 3.43 11.54 3.91
C PHE A 162 4.67 11.95 4.71
N HIS A 163 5.70 11.13 4.70
CA HIS A 163 7.01 11.48 5.24
C HIS A 163 7.63 12.67 4.49
N ASP A 164 7.74 12.59 3.16
CA ASP A 164 8.34 13.65 2.34
C ASP A 164 7.52 14.95 2.36
N MET A 165 6.21 14.88 2.60
CA MET A 165 5.34 16.05 2.80
C MET A 165 5.45 16.66 4.21
N GLY A 166 6.24 16.08 5.11
CA GLY A 166 6.43 16.54 6.49
C GLY A 166 5.25 16.23 7.41
N TYR A 167 4.42 15.25 7.06
CA TYR A 167 3.31 14.81 7.91
C TYR A 167 3.70 13.72 8.90
N ILE A 168 4.68 12.89 8.58
CA ILE A 168 5.19 11.82 9.47
C ILE A 168 6.66 12.14 9.76
N ASN A 169 7.05 12.18 11.04
CA ASN A 169 8.45 12.32 11.42
C ASN A 169 9.11 10.94 11.60
N ASP A 170 10.44 10.88 11.49
CA ASP A 170 11.20 9.63 11.70
C ASP A 170 10.93 9.00 13.07
N GLY A 171 10.65 9.80 14.10
CA GLY A 171 10.31 9.31 15.45
C GLY A 171 8.96 8.58 15.55
N ASP A 172 8.08 8.75 14.56
CA ASP A 172 6.74 8.14 14.55
C ASP A 172 6.72 6.77 13.82
N THR A 173 7.81 6.41 13.13
CA THR A 173 7.93 5.17 12.34
C THR A 173 8.77 4.08 13.00
N TRP A 174 9.45 4.38 14.13
CA TRP A 174 10.41 3.50 14.79
C TRP A 174 10.13 3.31 16.29
N ILE A 175 8.85 3.28 16.70
CA ILE A 175 8.49 2.69 17.99
C ILE A 175 8.41 1.17 17.78
N GLU A 176 9.57 0.53 17.60
CA GLU A 176 9.73 -0.84 18.07
C GLU A 176 9.88 -0.74 19.58
N GLU A 177 8.82 -1.10 20.31
CA GLU A 177 8.88 -1.20 21.77
C GLU A 177 9.96 -2.23 22.16
N LEU A 178 10.78 -1.82 23.14
CA LEU A 178 11.75 -2.62 23.88
C LEU A 178 11.14 -3.86 24.53
#